data_AF-A0A6M1SV99-F1
#
_entry.id   AF-A0A6M1SV99-F1
#
_cell.length_a   1.000
_cell.length_b   1.000
_cell.length_c   1.000
_cell.angle_alpha   90.00
_cell.angle_beta   90.00
_cell.angle_gamma   90.00
#
_symmetry.space_group_name_H-M   'P 1'
#
loop_
_entity.id
_entity.type
_entity.pdbx_description
1 polymer ?
#
loop_
_entity_poly.entity_id
_entity_poly.type
_entity_poly.pdbx_seq_one_letter_code
_entity_poly.pdbx_strand_id
1 'polypeptide(L)'
;MSKISLHEDQKMTDLCANDLEPATLVEQAREWAIALWERAEGLESMGSENARHTAARWAGVTPGLLWSLRYRPPASIDASPYLKLQNTYNRLIKSVEGKSAENLIALKALPTTPARARLIAQLEEFLGIVASEEARPASERAA
;
A
#
# COMPACT_ATOMS: atom_id res chain seq x y z
N MET A 1 -6.24 5.00 41.59
CA MET A 1 -6.64 5.62 40.29
C MET A 1 -5.37 5.94 39.52
N SER A 2 -4.90 5.01 38.69
CA SER A 2 -3.68 5.18 37.91
C SER A 2 -3.98 6.03 36.67
N LYS A 3 -3.30 7.18 36.56
CA LYS A 3 -3.31 8.03 35.36
C LYS A 3 -2.52 7.29 34.28
N ILE A 4 -3.22 6.74 33.30
CA ILE A 4 -2.59 6.20 32.08
C ILE A 4 -2.06 7.41 31.30
N SER A 5 -0.73 7.53 31.24
CA SER A 5 -0.02 8.59 30.55
C SER A 5 -0.23 8.44 29.05
N LEU A 6 -1.10 9.26 28.47
CA LEU A 6 -1.45 9.28 27.05
C LEU A 6 -0.34 9.91 26.16
N HIS A 7 0.88 10.09 26.68
CA HIS A 7 1.90 10.96 26.07
C HIS A 7 3.07 10.22 25.40
N GLU A 8 3.17 8.90 25.52
CA GLU A 8 4.29 8.16 24.92
C GLU A 8 4.00 7.71 23.49
N ASP A 9 2.79 7.25 23.18
CA ASP A 9 2.42 6.86 21.81
C ASP A 9 2.41 8.05 20.84
N GLN A 10 2.07 9.24 21.33
CA GLN A 10 1.99 10.45 20.50
C GLN A 10 3.39 10.95 20.09
N LYS A 11 4.42 10.69 20.92
CA LYS A 11 5.81 11.06 20.61
C LYS A 11 6.45 10.18 19.54
N MET A 12 6.11 8.89 19.47
CA MET A 12 6.68 8.00 18.44
C MET A 12 6.17 8.31 17.03
N THR A 13 4.92 8.81 16.88
CA THR A 13 4.41 9.24 15.58
C THR A 13 4.98 10.57 15.08
N ASP A 14 5.41 11.45 16.00
CA ASP A 14 6.01 12.75 15.64
C ASP A 14 7.48 12.67 15.21
N LEU A 15 8.20 11.59 15.57
CA LEU A 15 9.63 11.47 15.30
C LEU A 15 9.96 11.15 13.83
N CYS A 16 9.13 10.39 13.11
CA CYS A 16 9.42 10.05 11.70
C CYS A 16 9.03 11.14 10.69
N ALA A 17 8.17 12.10 11.06
CA ALA A 17 7.74 13.19 10.18
C ALA A 17 8.64 14.44 10.30
N ASN A 18 9.35 14.62 11.42
CA ASN A 18 10.15 15.82 11.67
C ASN A 18 11.59 15.78 11.11
N ASP A 19 12.09 14.60 10.71
CA ASP A 19 13.47 14.44 10.21
C ASP A 19 13.58 14.48 8.67
N LEU A 20 12.45 14.54 7.96
CA LEU A 20 12.44 14.61 6.49
C LEU A 20 12.29 16.05 6.01
N GLU A 21 13.09 16.40 5.00
CA GLU A 21 12.95 17.68 4.32
C GLU A 21 11.52 17.85 3.77
N PRO A 22 10.92 19.05 3.87
CA PRO A 22 9.54 19.29 3.43
C PRO A 22 9.25 18.82 2.00
N ALA A 23 10.24 18.94 1.10
CA ALA A 23 10.13 18.46 -0.27
C ALA A 23 9.93 16.93 -0.37
N THR A 24 10.61 16.16 0.46
CA THR A 24 10.47 14.69 0.50
C THR A 24 9.09 14.29 1.01
N LEU A 25 8.58 14.98 2.04
CA LEU A 25 7.24 14.73 2.57
C LEU A 25 6.15 14.99 1.52
N VAL A 26 6.29 16.06 0.75
CA VAL A 26 5.36 16.40 -0.33
C VAL A 26 5.42 15.37 -1.45
N GLU A 27 6.61 14.92 -1.86
CA GLU A 27 6.73 13.94 -2.94
C GLU A 27 6.12 12.59 -2.56
N GLN A 28 6.37 12.11 -1.33
CA GLN A 28 5.72 10.90 -0.82
C GLN A 28 4.20 11.05 -0.76
N ALA A 29 3.71 12.18 -0.23
CA ALA A 29 2.27 12.45 -0.19
C ALA A 29 1.65 12.50 -1.58
N ARG A 30 2.39 13.01 -2.57
CA ARG A 30 1.99 13.05 -3.97
C ARG A 30 1.88 11.65 -4.57
N GLU A 31 2.87 10.79 -4.37
CA GLU A 31 2.82 9.40 -4.84
C GLU A 31 1.60 8.66 -4.28
N TRP A 32 1.35 8.80 -2.97
CA TRP A 32 0.19 8.19 -2.32
C TRP A 32 -1.13 8.77 -2.84
N ALA A 33 -1.21 10.09 -3.02
CA ALA A 33 -2.39 10.75 -3.56
C ALA A 33 -2.73 10.26 -4.98
N ILE A 34 -1.71 10.11 -5.83
CA ILE A 34 -1.88 9.60 -7.20
C ILE A 34 -2.37 8.15 -7.16
N ALA A 35 -1.71 7.27 -6.41
CA ALA A 35 -2.09 5.86 -6.33
C ALA A 35 -3.52 5.67 -5.79
N LEU A 36 -3.93 6.46 -4.79
CA LEU A 36 -5.29 6.44 -4.25
C LEU A 36 -6.31 6.91 -5.29
N TRP A 37 -5.98 7.95 -6.06
CA TRP A 37 -6.85 8.45 -7.12
C TRP A 37 -6.99 7.43 -8.25
N GLU A 38 -5.88 6.89 -8.76
CA GLU A 38 -5.90 5.87 -9.82
C GLU A 38 -6.65 4.61 -9.36
N ARG A 39 -6.51 4.23 -8.10
CA ARG A 39 -7.30 3.13 -7.52
C ARG A 39 -8.80 3.41 -7.57
N ALA A 40 -9.21 4.65 -7.31
CA ALA A 40 -10.60 5.05 -7.41
C ALA A 40 -11.07 5.12 -8.88
N GLU A 41 -10.23 5.60 -9.80
CA GLU A 41 -10.52 5.62 -11.25
C GLU A 41 -10.72 4.21 -11.81
N GLY A 42 -10.02 3.21 -11.27
CA GLY A 42 -10.19 1.81 -11.62
C GLY A 42 -11.51 1.17 -11.16
N LEU A 43 -12.36 1.89 -10.42
CA LEU A 43 -13.70 1.42 -10.07
C LEU A 43 -14.66 1.64 -11.25
N GLU A 44 -15.52 0.65 -11.51
CA GLU A 44 -16.46 0.71 -12.63
C GLU A 44 -17.31 1.99 -12.62
N SER A 45 -17.45 2.61 -13.80
CA SER A 45 -18.22 3.83 -14.01
C SER A 45 -17.76 5.07 -13.23
N MET A 46 -16.53 5.09 -12.69
CA MET A 46 -16.00 6.24 -11.96
C MET A 46 -15.23 7.20 -12.88
N GLY A 47 -15.82 8.34 -13.20
CA GLY A 47 -15.10 9.44 -13.86
C GLY A 47 -14.04 10.07 -12.94
N SER A 48 -13.03 10.71 -13.52
CA SER A 48 -11.87 11.25 -12.79
C SER A 48 -12.26 12.18 -11.63
N GLU A 49 -13.27 13.04 -11.80
CA GLU A 49 -13.76 13.92 -10.74
C GLU A 49 -14.36 13.12 -9.57
N ASN A 50 -15.20 12.12 -9.84
CA ASN A 50 -15.77 11.26 -8.80
C ASN A 50 -14.70 10.42 -8.10
N ALA A 51 -13.66 10.02 -8.83
CA ALA A 51 -12.52 9.31 -8.28
C ALA A 51 -11.74 10.18 -7.29
N ARG A 52 -11.50 11.46 -7.62
CA ARG A 52 -10.90 12.44 -6.71
C ARG A 52 -11.66 12.56 -5.39
N HIS A 53 -12.99 12.74 -5.46
CA HIS A 53 -13.84 12.86 -4.27
C HIS A 53 -13.84 11.56 -3.45
N THR A 54 -13.83 10.42 -4.12
CA THR A 54 -13.83 9.11 -3.48
C THR A 54 -12.50 8.84 -2.77
N ALA A 55 -11.36 9.08 -3.43
CA ALA A 55 -10.03 8.97 -2.84
C ALA A 55 -9.86 9.94 -1.66
N ALA A 56 -10.37 11.17 -1.77
CA ALA A 56 -10.33 12.15 -0.69
C ALA A 56 -11.13 11.67 0.53
N ARG A 57 -12.29 11.06 0.30
CA ARG A 57 -13.13 10.46 1.35
C ARG A 57 -12.44 9.28 2.02
N TRP A 58 -11.78 8.40 1.27
CA TRP A 58 -11.01 7.28 1.83
C TRP A 58 -9.91 7.76 2.78
N ALA A 59 -9.17 8.79 2.37
CA ALA A 59 -8.08 9.34 3.16
C ALA A 59 -8.52 10.34 4.23
N GLY A 60 -9.77 10.82 4.22
CA GLY A 60 -10.24 11.84 5.16
C GLY A 60 -9.54 13.19 4.97
N VAL A 61 -9.22 13.54 3.71
CA VAL A 61 -8.61 14.81 3.28
C VAL A 61 -9.55 15.55 2.32
N THR A 62 -9.20 16.77 1.94
CA THR A 62 -10.01 17.53 0.98
C THR A 62 -9.73 17.09 -0.47
N PRO A 63 -10.74 17.10 -1.37
CA PRO A 63 -10.52 16.88 -2.80
C PRO A 63 -9.58 17.91 -3.44
N GLY A 64 -9.53 19.12 -2.87
CA GLY A 64 -8.59 20.18 -3.28
C GLY A 64 -7.14 19.80 -2.99
N LEU A 65 -6.86 19.18 -1.85
CA LEU A 65 -5.52 18.70 -1.53
C LEU A 65 -5.04 17.64 -2.52
N LEU A 66 -5.86 16.62 -2.84
CA LEU A 66 -5.50 15.61 -3.84
C LEU A 66 -5.26 16.22 -5.22
N TRP A 67 -6.10 17.18 -5.62
CA TRP A 67 -5.90 17.93 -6.86
C TRP A 67 -4.55 18.65 -6.86
N SER A 68 -4.23 19.36 -5.78
CA SER A 68 -2.96 20.07 -5.65
C SER A 68 -1.77 19.12 -5.70
N LEU A 69 -1.79 18.02 -4.93
CA LEU A 69 -0.70 17.03 -4.94
C LEU A 69 -0.47 16.43 -6.33
N ARG A 70 -1.53 16.24 -7.14
CA ARG A 70 -1.39 15.69 -8.50
C ARG A 70 -0.83 16.71 -9.51
N TYR A 71 -1.33 17.95 -9.50
CA TYR A 71 -1.08 18.92 -10.58
C TYR A 71 -0.25 20.14 -10.19
N ARG A 72 -0.27 20.53 -8.91
CA ARG A 72 0.43 21.69 -8.38
C ARG A 72 0.84 21.45 -6.92
N PRO A 73 1.87 20.62 -6.68
CA PRO A 73 2.26 20.24 -5.33
C PRO A 73 2.59 21.47 -4.48
N PRO A 74 2.12 21.55 -3.23
CA PRO A 74 2.48 22.63 -2.33
C PRO A 74 3.97 22.54 -1.92
N ALA A 75 4.55 23.62 -1.41
CA ALA A 75 5.94 23.62 -0.95
C ALA A 75 6.14 22.80 0.35
N SER A 76 5.07 22.62 1.12
CA SER A 76 5.05 21.87 2.37
C SER A 76 3.67 21.26 2.60
N ILE A 77 3.60 20.26 3.47
CA ILE A 77 2.36 19.58 3.85
C ILE A 77 2.30 19.45 5.37
N ASP A 78 1.12 19.69 5.95
CA ASP A 78 0.92 19.52 7.39
C ASP A 78 0.96 18.03 7.78
N ALA A 79 1.38 17.74 9.02
CA ALA A 79 1.50 16.38 9.53
C ALA A 79 0.18 15.58 9.46
N SER A 80 -0.96 16.22 9.76
CA SER A 80 -2.27 15.55 9.77
C SER A 80 -2.69 14.99 8.40
N PRO A 81 -2.76 15.79 7.31
CA PRO A 81 -3.04 15.25 5.98
C PRO A 81 -1.98 14.28 5.48
N TYR A 82 -0.69 14.49 5.80
CA TYR A 82 0.38 13.57 5.44
C TYR A 82 0.16 12.16 6.04
N LEU A 83 -0.02 12.07 7.36
CA LEU A 83 -0.25 10.80 8.06
C LEU A 83 -1.55 10.11 7.61
N LYS A 84 -2.58 10.88 7.28
CA LYS A 84 -3.83 10.35 6.72
C LYS A 84 -3.63 9.68 5.37
N LEU A 85 -2.87 10.30 4.47
CA LEU A 85 -2.53 9.73 3.17
C LEU A 85 -1.67 8.47 3.33
N GLN A 86 -0.63 8.54 4.16
CA GLN A 86 0.26 7.41 4.45
C GLN A 86 -0.52 6.19 4.94
N ASN A 87 -1.36 6.38 5.97
CA ASN A 87 -2.13 5.29 6.57
C ASN A 87 -3.12 4.66 5.57
N THR A 88 -3.73 5.49 4.73
CA THR A 88 -4.71 5.01 3.75
C THR A 88 -4.03 4.25 2.62
N TYR A 89 -2.89 4.75 2.14
CA TYR A 89 -2.06 4.06 1.16
C TYR A 89 -1.54 2.72 1.70
N ASN A 90 -1.02 2.68 2.92
CA ASN A 90 -0.56 1.43 3.54
C ASN A 90 -1.69 0.39 3.67
N ARG A 91 -2.92 0.82 3.97
CA ARG A 91 -4.09 -0.09 3.96
C ARG A 91 -4.42 -0.60 2.56
N LEU A 92 -4.29 0.26 1.53
CA LEU A 92 -4.47 -0.14 0.15
C LEU A 92 -3.44 -1.20 -0.25
N ILE A 93 -2.17 -0.98 0.04
CA ILE A 93 -1.09 -1.95 -0.25
C ILE A 93 -1.38 -3.29 0.42
N LYS A 94 -1.69 -3.31 1.72
CA LYS A 94 -2.06 -4.55 2.42
C LYS A 94 -3.27 -5.25 1.80
N SER A 95 -4.26 -4.50 1.31
CA SER A 95 -5.41 -5.09 0.61
C SER A 95 -5.03 -5.68 -0.75
N VAL A 96 -4.11 -5.05 -1.47
CA VAL A 96 -3.60 -5.56 -2.75
C VAL A 96 -2.75 -6.80 -2.53
N GLU A 97 -1.84 -6.78 -1.57
CA GLU A 97 -1.02 -7.93 -1.16
C GLU A 97 -1.89 -9.12 -0.74
N GLY A 98 -2.93 -8.90 0.07
CA GLY A 98 -3.87 -9.95 0.47
C GLY A 98 -4.56 -10.62 -0.72
N LYS A 99 -5.08 -9.82 -1.67
CA LYS A 99 -5.69 -10.35 -2.91
C LYS A 99 -4.69 -11.07 -3.79
N SER A 100 -3.45 -10.57 -3.88
CA SER A 100 -2.38 -11.22 -4.62
C SER A 100 -2.00 -12.56 -3.99
N ALA A 101 -1.99 -12.67 -2.66
CA ALA A 101 -1.77 -13.92 -1.95
C ALA A 101 -2.90 -14.94 -2.18
N GLU A 102 -4.17 -14.50 -2.16
CA GLU A 102 -5.32 -15.34 -2.52
C GLU A 102 -5.23 -15.85 -3.97
N ASN A 103 -4.88 -14.96 -4.90
CA ASN A 103 -4.66 -15.33 -6.30
C ASN A 103 -3.51 -16.32 -6.47
N LEU A 104 -2.43 -16.16 -5.70
CA LEU A 104 -1.29 -17.09 -5.70
C LEU A 104 -1.72 -18.49 -5.26
N ILE A 105 -2.54 -18.60 -4.20
CA ILE A 105 -3.09 -19.87 -3.73
C ILE A 105 -3.95 -20.52 -4.83
N ALA A 106 -4.85 -19.75 -5.45
CA ALA A 106 -5.70 -20.24 -6.53
C ALA A 106 -4.89 -20.72 -7.75
N LEU A 107 -3.83 -19.98 -8.11
CA LEU A 107 -2.95 -20.37 -9.22
C LEU A 107 -2.18 -21.66 -8.90
N LYS A 108 -1.65 -21.82 -7.68
CA LYS A 108 -0.93 -23.03 -7.26
C LYS A 108 -1.82 -24.28 -7.22
N ALA A 109 -3.13 -24.13 -7.01
CA ALA A 109 -4.08 -25.24 -6.98
C ALA A 109 -4.44 -25.80 -8.38
N LEU A 110 -4.14 -25.06 -9.45
CA LEU A 110 -4.47 -25.44 -10.81
C LEU A 110 -3.32 -26.20 -11.49
N PRO A 111 -3.59 -27.02 -12.53
CA PRO A 111 -2.55 -27.77 -13.23
C PRO A 111 -1.43 -26.87 -13.78
N THR A 112 -0.18 -27.26 -13.51
CA THR A 112 1.00 -26.48 -13.87
C THR A 112 1.16 -26.34 -15.37
N THR A 113 1.33 -25.10 -15.83
CA THR A 113 1.74 -24.78 -17.21
C THR A 113 2.94 -23.82 -17.16
N PRO A 114 3.77 -23.74 -18.21
CA PRO A 114 4.91 -22.82 -18.22
C PRO A 114 4.53 -21.36 -18.01
N ALA A 115 3.39 -20.92 -18.56
CA ALA A 115 2.88 -19.56 -18.36
C ALA A 115 2.46 -19.32 -16.90
N ARG A 116 1.78 -20.30 -16.30
CA ARG A 116 1.35 -20.23 -14.89
C ARG A 116 2.52 -20.23 -13.94
N ALA A 117 3.55 -21.05 -14.19
CA ALA A 117 4.76 -21.09 -13.38
C ALA A 117 5.47 -19.72 -13.35
N ARG A 118 5.53 -19.03 -14.51
CA ARG A 118 6.07 -17.66 -14.58
C ARG A 118 5.23 -16.66 -13.78
N LEU A 119 3.90 -16.74 -13.89
CA LEU A 119 3.00 -15.85 -13.14
C LEU A 119 3.08 -16.08 -11.63
N ILE A 120 3.21 -17.35 -11.21
CA ILE A 120 3.44 -17.72 -9.80
C ILE A 120 4.74 -17.09 -9.31
N ALA A 121 5.85 -17.25 -10.05
CA ALA A 121 7.13 -16.68 -9.67
C ALA A 121 7.08 -15.14 -9.56
N GLN A 122 6.41 -14.46 -10.50
CA GLN A 122 6.23 -13.00 -10.43
C GLN A 122 5.40 -12.56 -9.22
N LEU A 123 4.36 -13.31 -8.86
CA LEU A 123 3.54 -13.02 -7.67
C LEU A 123 4.28 -13.34 -6.37
N GLU A 124 5.10 -14.38 -6.35
CA GLU A 124 5.98 -14.69 -5.21
C GLU A 124 7.03 -13.61 -5.00
N GLU A 125 7.67 -13.14 -6.07
CA GLU A 125 8.61 -12.01 -6.03
C GLU A 125 7.92 -10.73 -5.54
N PHE A 126 6.74 -10.40 -6.08
CA PHE A 126 5.95 -9.25 -5.65
C PHE A 126 5.60 -9.31 -4.15
N LEU A 127 5.26 -10.50 -3.63
CA LEU A 127 4.93 -10.70 -2.22
C LEU A 127 6.17 -10.89 -1.32
N GLY A 128 7.38 -10.86 -1.87
CA GLY A 128 8.62 -11.13 -1.12
C GLY A 128 8.73 -12.58 -0.62
N ILE A 129 8.00 -13.51 -1.22
CA ILE A 129 8.07 -14.95 -0.91
C ILE A 129 9.29 -15.49 -1.65
N VAL A 130 10.43 -15.52 -0.96
CA VAL A 130 11.60 -16.26 -1.45
C VAL A 130 11.20 -17.74 -1.52
N ALA A 131 11.35 -18.34 -2.70
CA ALA A 131 11.12 -19.77 -2.89
C ALA A 131 11.93 -20.54 -1.84
N SER A 132 11.26 -21.00 -0.78
CA SER A 132 11.91 -21.85 0.22
C SER A 132 12.28 -23.14 -0.49
N GLU A 133 13.58 -23.35 -0.58
CA GLU A 133 14.25 -24.49 -1.16
C GLU A 133 14.09 -25.73 -0.26
N GLU A 134 12.87 -26.05 0.19
CA GLU A 134 12.60 -27.21 1.05
C GLU A 134 11.30 -27.92 0.65
N ALA A 135 11.36 -28.57 -0.51
CA ALA A 135 10.62 -29.79 -0.75
C ALA A 135 11.49 -30.74 -1.59
N ARG A 136 12.70 -31.04 -1.10
CA ARG A 136 13.41 -32.24 -1.55
C ARG A 136 12.58 -33.45 -1.09
N PRO A 137 12.13 -34.33 -2.00
CA PRO A 137 11.37 -35.50 -1.60
C PRO A 137 12.23 -36.38 -0.69
N ALA A 138 11.71 -36.69 0.50
CA ALA A 138 12.21 -37.71 1.39
C ALA A 138 11.96 -39.11 0.78
N SER A 139 12.56 -39.38 -0.38
CA SER A 139 12.49 -40.67 -1.08
C SER A 139 13.89 -41.09 -1.50
N GLU A 140 14.80 -41.19 -0.54
CA GLU A 140 16.06 -41.93 -0.71
C GLU A 140 16.67 -42.19 0.68
N ARG A 141 16.15 -43.21 1.37
CA ARG A 141 16.85 -44.04 2.38
C ARG A 141 15.84 -44.96 3.07
N ALA A 142 15.53 -46.06 2.40
CA ALA A 142 15.19 -47.35 3.01
C ALA A 142 15.30 -48.42 1.92
N ALA A 143 16.54 -48.68 1.52
CA ALA A 143 16.96 -49.97 0.99
C ALA A 143 17.53 -50.78 2.16
#